data_AF-A0A371IVF7-F1
#
_entry.id   AF-A0A371IVF7-F1
#
_cell.length_a   1.000
_cell.length_b   1.000
_cell.length_c   1.000
_cell.angle_alpha   90.00
_cell.angle_beta   90.00
_cell.angle_gamma   90.00
#
_symmetry.space_group_name_H-M   'P 1'
#
loop_
_entity.id
_entity.type
_entity.pdbx_description
1 polymer ?
#
loop_
_entity_poly.entity_id
_entity_poly.type
_entity_poly.pdbx_seq_one_letter_code
_entity_poly.pdbx_strand_id
1 'polypeptide(L)'
;MSYINIWINRDEIKFKIYKFKNGEEKIIIQDKIISPRSFDIGNRLNYLRKMLEILIKQYSIDKARLNIEDNIKKDLINIIKMEGMLEELLSNCGVEICK
;
A
#
# COMPACT_ATOMS: atom_id res chain seq x y z
N MET A 1 -10.65 -6.99 13.21
CA MET A 1 -9.35 -6.46 12.77
C MET A 1 -9.27 -6.59 11.26
N SER A 2 -9.13 -5.46 10.56
CA SER A 2 -8.96 -5.41 9.11
C SER A 2 -7.47 -5.30 8.77
N TYR A 3 -7.07 -5.99 7.72
CA TYR A 3 -5.69 -6.06 7.28
C TYR A 3 -5.59 -5.59 5.84
N ILE A 4 -4.47 -4.94 5.50
CA ILE A 4 -4.07 -4.70 4.11
C ILE A 4 -2.70 -5.32 3.84
N ASN A 5 -2.59 -6.12 2.79
CA ASN A 5 -1.31 -6.54 2.25
C ASN A 5 -1.01 -5.71 1.00
N ILE A 6 0.16 -5.08 0.96
CA ILE A 6 0.55 -4.14 -0.09
C ILE A 6 1.79 -4.69 -0.80
N TRP A 7 1.77 -4.69 -2.13
CA TRP A 7 2.93 -5.00 -2.96
C TRP A 7 3.28 -3.78 -3.81
N ILE A 8 4.51 -3.30 -3.68
CA ILE A 8 5.00 -2.13 -4.40
C ILE A 8 5.68 -2.58 -5.69
N ASN A 9 5.19 -2.07 -6.82
CA ASN A 9 5.84 -2.18 -8.12
C ASN A 9 6.13 -0.78 -8.69
N ARG A 10 6.93 -0.70 -9.76
CA ARG A 10 7.38 0.56 -10.38
C ARG A 10 6.24 1.55 -10.69
N ASP A 11 5.15 1.06 -11.27
CA ASP A 11 4.06 1.88 -11.80
C ASP A 11 2.69 1.53 -11.18
N GLU A 12 2.65 0.57 -10.26
CA GLU A 12 1.41 0.14 -9.62
C GLU A 12 1.65 -0.31 -8.18
N ILE A 13 0.63 -0.14 -7.34
CA ILE A 13 0.54 -0.75 -6.02
C ILE A 13 -0.57 -1.79 -6.09
N LYS A 14 -0.23 -3.07 -5.90
CA LYS A 14 -1.24 -4.12 -5.70
C LYS A 14 -1.58 -4.19 -4.23
N PHE A 15 -2.84 -4.48 -3.92
CA PHE A 15 -3.26 -4.63 -2.54
C PHE A 15 -4.33 -5.73 -2.37
N LYS A 16 -4.37 -6.29 -1.16
CA LYS A 16 -5.38 -7.23 -0.71
C LYS A 16 -5.86 -6.79 0.67
N ILE A 17 -7.15 -6.46 0.80
CA ILE A 17 -7.79 -6.16 2.09
C ILE A 17 -8.59 -7.37 2.53
N TYR A 18 -8.39 -7.78 3.79
CA TYR A 18 -9.00 -8.98 4.34
C TYR A 18 -9.27 -8.86 5.84
N LYS A 19 -10.08 -9.78 6.35
CA LYS A 19 -10.35 -9.97 7.78
C LYS A 19 -10.20 -11.44 8.14
N PHE A 20 -9.78 -11.73 9.37
CA PHE A 20 -9.92 -13.07 9.91
C PHE A 20 -11.32 -13.26 10.48
N LYS A 21 -12.01 -14.33 10.07
CA LYS A 21 -13.27 -14.78 10.67
C LYS A 21 -13.15 -16.27 10.96
N ASN A 22 -13.31 -16.66 12.23
CA ASN A 22 -13.17 -18.06 12.68
C ASN A 22 -11.81 -18.69 12.34
N GLY A 23 -10.73 -17.90 12.35
CA GLY A 23 -9.39 -18.37 11.98
C GLY A 23 -9.12 -18.43 10.48
N GLU A 24 -10.12 -18.19 9.64
CA GLU A 24 -9.98 -18.18 8.19
C GLU A 24 -9.82 -16.75 7.64
N GLU A 25 -8.95 -16.61 6.63
CA GLU A 25 -8.79 -15.36 5.89
C GLU A 25 -9.99 -15.15 4.95
N LYS A 26 -10.76 -14.09 5.18
CA LYS A 26 -11.81 -13.65 4.27
C LYS A 26 -11.37 -12.41 3.51
N ILE A 27 -11.16 -12.57 2.21
CA ILE A 27 -10.84 -11.46 1.29
C ILE A 27 -12.06 -10.56 1.14
N ILE A 28 -11.86 -9.26 1.29
CA ILE A 28 -12.87 -8.22 1.06
C ILE A 28 -12.69 -7.63 -0.33
N ILE A 29 -11.46 -7.27 -0.68
CA ILE A 29 -11.10 -6.73 -1.99
C ILE A 29 -9.65 -7.08 -2.29
N GLN A 30 -9.38 -7.34 -3.57
CA GLN A 30 -8.05 -7.49 -4.11
C GLN A 30 -8.00 -6.76 -5.45
N ASP A 31 -7.14 -5.75 -5.54
CA ASP A 31 -7.06 -4.89 -6.72
C ASP A 31 -5.69 -4.20 -6.79
N LYS A 32 -5.56 -3.23 -7.70
CA LYS A 32 -4.36 -2.45 -7.89
C LYS A 32 -4.66 -0.98 -8.19
N ILE A 33 -3.77 -0.12 -7.71
CA ILE A 33 -3.74 1.31 -8.04
C ILE A 33 -2.65 1.51 -9.08
N ILE A 34 -3.02 1.96 -10.28
CA ILE A 34 -2.08 2.29 -11.36
C ILE A 34 -1.72 3.77 -11.26
N SER A 35 -0.42 4.09 -11.24
CA SER A 35 0.02 5.47 -11.35
C SER A 35 -0.12 5.97 -12.80
N PRO A 36 -0.67 7.17 -13.03
CA PRO A 36 -0.60 7.82 -14.33
C PRO A 36 0.86 7.98 -14.80
N ARG A 37 1.14 7.65 -16.06
CA ARG A 37 2.49 7.75 -16.63
C ARG A 37 2.97 9.19 -16.80
N SER A 38 2.04 10.13 -16.94
CA SER A 38 2.32 11.57 -17.10
C SER A 38 2.75 12.26 -15.81
N PHE A 39 2.62 11.60 -14.65
CA PHE A 39 2.98 12.21 -13.38
C PHE A 39 4.48 12.14 -13.14
N ASP A 40 5.04 13.29 -12.73
CA ASP A 40 6.34 13.31 -12.05
C ASP A 40 6.27 12.54 -10.72
N ILE A 41 7.44 12.35 -10.10
CA ILE A 41 7.55 11.56 -8.87
C ILE A 41 6.74 12.14 -7.70
N GLY A 42 6.66 13.47 -7.55
CA GLY A 42 5.93 14.10 -6.45
C GLY A 42 4.43 13.91 -6.61
N ASN A 43 3.91 14.17 -7.81
CA ASN A 43 2.51 13.94 -8.15
C ASN A 43 2.11 12.46 -8.04
N ARG A 44 3.00 11.55 -8.45
CA ARG A 44 2.83 10.11 -8.30
C ARG A 44 2.68 9.70 -6.82
N LEU A 45 3.60 10.14 -5.96
CA LEU A 45 3.54 9.84 -4.52
C LEU A 45 2.28 10.40 -3.87
N ASN A 46 1.91 11.65 -4.17
CA ASN A 46 0.71 12.29 -3.63
C ASN A 46 -0.58 11.56 -4.08
N TYR A 47 -0.65 11.13 -5.34
CA TYR A 47 -1.77 10.34 -5.85
C TYR A 47 -1.92 9.02 -5.11
N LEU A 48 -0.83 8.24 -5.03
CA LEU A 48 -0.84 6.95 -4.34
C LEU A 48 -1.21 7.11 -2.85
N ARG A 49 -0.65 8.13 -2.19
CA ARG A 49 -0.96 8.47 -0.80
C ARG A 49 -2.46 8.70 -0.59
N LYS A 50 -3.08 9.55 -1.41
CA LYS A 50 -4.52 9.85 -1.31
C LYS A 50 -5.38 8.61 -1.55
N MET A 51 -5.05 7.82 -2.57
CA MET A 51 -5.82 6.62 -2.89
C MET A 51 -5.77 5.60 -1.76
N LEU A 52 -4.59 5.40 -1.17
CA LEU A 52 -4.42 4.47 -0.05
C LEU A 52 -5.03 5.00 1.25
N GLU A 53 -4.96 6.30 1.51
CA GLU A 53 -5.62 6.92 2.67
C GLU A 53 -7.14 6.68 2.63
N ILE A 54 -7.75 6.83 1.45
CA ILE A 54 -9.17 6.54 1.23
C ILE A 54 -9.46 5.07 1.56
N LEU A 55 -8.67 4.13 1.04
CA LEU A 55 -8.86 2.70 1.32
C LEU A 55 -8.68 2.37 2.81
N ILE A 56 -7.64 2.91 3.45
CA ILE A 56 -7.34 2.69 4.87
C ILE A 56 -8.54 3.13 5.72
N LYS A 57 -9.05 4.34 5.48
CA LYS A 57 -10.19 4.89 6.22
C LYS A 57 -11.49 4.15 5.91
N GLN A 58 -11.79 3.89 4.64
CA GLN A 58 -13.02 3.23 4.20
C GLN A 58 -13.16 1.82 4.79
N TYR A 59 -12.06 1.07 4.87
CA TYR A 59 -12.08 -0.30 5.37
C TYR A 59 -11.67 -0.43 6.85
N SER A 60 -11.40 0.70 7.52
CA SER A 60 -10.92 0.75 8.90
C SER A 60 -9.76 -0.24 9.11
N ILE A 61 -8.69 -0.05 8.33
CA ILE A 61 -7.50 -0.90 8.37
C ILE A 61 -6.77 -0.70 9.70
N ASP A 62 -6.47 -1.80 10.39
CA ASP A 62 -5.76 -1.79 11.68
C ASP A 62 -4.29 -2.22 11.51
N LYS A 63 -4.03 -3.14 10.57
CA LYS A 63 -2.72 -3.73 10.33
C LYS A 63 -2.36 -3.75 8.85
N ALA A 64 -1.11 -3.48 8.53
CA ALA A 64 -0.59 -3.49 7.18
C ALA A 64 0.65 -4.37 7.07
N ARG A 65 0.80 -5.08 5.96
CA ARG A 65 2.06 -5.73 5.57
C ARG A 65 2.54 -5.12 4.26
N LEU A 66 3.80 -4.71 4.22
CA LEU A 66 4.47 -4.17 3.05
C LEU A 66 5.36 -5.25 2.45
N ASN A 67 5.19 -5.54 1.16
CA ASN A 67 6.05 -6.45 0.42
C ASN A 67 6.70 -5.67 -0.71
N ILE A 68 8.03 -5.63 -0.69
CA ILE A 68 8.83 -4.87 -1.64
C ILE A 68 9.63 -5.89 -2.44
N GLU A 69 9.46 -5.92 -3.75
CA GLU A 69 10.23 -6.83 -4.60
C GLU A 69 11.67 -6.29 -4.77
N ASP A 70 12.64 -7.00 -4.19
CA ASP A 70 14.07 -6.63 -4.16
C ASP A 70 14.79 -6.66 -5.53
N ASN A 71 14.11 -7.07 -6.61
CA ASN A 71 14.80 -7.40 -7.86
C ASN A 71 14.93 -6.23 -8.86
N ILE A 72 14.58 -5.00 -8.47
CA ILE A 72 14.45 -3.86 -9.39
C ILE A 72 15.60 -2.87 -9.21
N LYS A 73 16.83 -3.27 -9.60
CA LYS A 73 18.01 -2.39 -9.58
C LYS A 73 17.82 -1.07 -10.36
N LYS A 74 16.95 -1.05 -11.37
CA LYS A 74 16.71 0.13 -12.22
C LYS A 74 15.79 1.20 -11.63
N ASP A 75 15.04 0.91 -10.56
CA ASP A 75 14.07 1.85 -9.97
C ASP A 75 14.12 1.94 -8.45
N LEU A 76 15.22 1.50 -7.84
CA LEU A 76 15.42 1.45 -6.39
C LEU A 76 15.06 2.77 -5.68
N ILE A 77 15.45 3.92 -6.25
CA ILE A 77 15.17 5.24 -5.67
C ILE A 77 13.66 5.51 -5.59
N ASN A 78 12.90 5.14 -6.63
CA ASN A 78 11.45 5.35 -6.65
C ASN A 78 10.74 4.40 -5.68
N ILE A 79 11.23 3.17 -5.55
CA ILE A 79 10.71 2.19 -4.60
C ILE A 79 10.91 2.68 -3.17
N ILE A 80 12.12 3.13 -2.80
CA ILE A 80 12.40 3.69 -1.46
C ILE A 80 11.50 4.88 -1.15
N LYS A 81 11.25 5.75 -2.13
CA LYS A 81 10.33 6.89 -1.95
C LYS A 81 8.88 6.45 -1.72
N MET A 82 8.44 5.42 -2.44
CA MET A 82 7.10 4.85 -2.25
C MET A 82 6.97 4.17 -0.90
N GLU A 83 7.97 3.38 -0.50
CA GLU A 83 8.05 2.76 0.83
C GLU A 83 7.96 3.82 1.94
N GLY A 84 8.82 4.83 1.93
CA GLY A 84 8.81 5.88 2.95
C GLY A 84 7.49 6.66 3.00
N MET A 85 6.84 6.88 1.86
CA MET A 85 5.50 7.48 1.79
C MET A 85 4.44 6.57 2.43
N LEU A 86 4.51 5.25 2.20
CA LEU A 86 3.59 4.29 2.79
C LEU A 86 3.77 4.19 4.30
N GLU A 87 5.01 4.13 4.78
CA GLU A 87 5.31 4.10 6.20
C GLU A 87 4.80 5.36 6.92
N GLU A 88 5.00 6.55 6.32
CA GLU A 88 4.42 7.80 6.84
C GLU A 88 2.90 7.72 6.91
N LEU A 89 2.25 7.35 5.80
CA LEU A 89 0.80 7.30 5.71
C LEU A 89 0.20 6.33 6.74
N LEU A 90 0.77 5.12 6.84
CA LEU A 90 0.30 4.08 7.75
C LEU A 90 0.44 4.54 9.21
N SER A 91 1.60 5.14 9.56
CA SER A 91 1.83 5.69 10.89
C SER A 91 0.86 6.82 11.21
N ASN A 92 0.60 7.72 10.25
CA ASN A 92 -0.34 8.83 10.39
C ASN A 92 -1.80 8.34 10.55
N CYS A 93 -2.15 7.20 9.95
CA CYS A 93 -3.46 6.57 10.10
C CYS A 93 -3.57 5.65 11.33
N GLY A 94 -2.51 5.51 12.15
CA GLY A 94 -2.50 4.61 13.30
C GLY A 94 -2.49 3.13 12.94
N VAL A 95 -2.06 2.77 11.74
CA VAL A 95 -2.01 1.40 11.24
C VAL A 95 -0.70 0.74 11.66
N GLU A 96 -0.77 -0.43 12.29
CA GLU A 96 0.41 -1.19 12.70
C GLU A 96 1.06 -1.90 11.50
N ILE A 97 2.35 -1.65 11.27
CA ILE A 97 3.11 -2.35 10.22
C ILE A 97 3.60 -3.69 10.76
N CYS A 98 3.08 -4.79 10.19
CA CYS A 98 3.50 -6.15 10.48
C CYS A 98 4.72 -6.53 9.63
N LYS A 99 5.79 -6.98 10.29
CA LYS A 99 6.95 -7.58 9.62
C LYS A 99 6.67 -9.02 9.15
#